data_AF-A0A397V0F3-F1
#
_entry.id   AF-A0A397V0F3-F1
#
_cell.length_a   1.000
_cell.length_b   1.000
_cell.length_c   1.000
_cell.angle_alpha   90.00
_cell.angle_beta   90.00
_cell.angle_gamma   90.00
#
_symmetry.space_group_name_H-M   'P 1'
#
loop_
_entity.id
_entity.type
_entity.pdbx_description
1 polymer ?
#
loop_
_entity_poly.entity_id
_entity_poly.type
_entity_poly.pdbx_seq_one_letter_code
_entity_poly.pdbx_strand_id
1 'polypeptide(L)'
;MSKFQTTKVFSIMLFVMLFFVLTNAVRNDLKKRSLGQGQHCTDSNDDLLCETQICRIKGEDTHKCQVSDERDVGDVCGKDEACKGDLICDEEDGTCQEENDPPPKQ
;
A
#
# COMPACT_ATOMS: atom_id res chain seq x y z
N MET A 1 26.71 51.67 -8.54
CA MET A 1 25.47 50.95 -8.16
C MET A 1 25.57 50.53 -6.71
N SER A 2 24.60 50.92 -5.89
CA SER A 2 24.68 50.90 -4.41
C SER A 2 24.70 49.47 -3.87
N LYS A 3 25.65 49.18 -2.97
CA LYS A 3 25.81 47.88 -2.26
C LYS A 3 24.51 47.36 -1.63
N PHE A 4 23.58 48.27 -1.32
CA PHE A 4 22.27 48.00 -0.72
C PHE A 4 21.27 47.33 -1.68
N GLN A 5 21.33 47.64 -2.98
CA GLN A 5 20.46 47.00 -3.98
C GLN A 5 20.91 45.56 -4.25
N THR A 6 22.21 45.33 -4.33
CA THR A 6 22.78 43.99 -4.57
C THR A 6 22.47 43.03 -3.41
N THR A 7 22.47 43.48 -2.16
CA THR A 7 22.11 42.62 -1.01
C THR A 7 20.63 42.21 -1.04
N LYS A 8 19.74 43.14 -1.40
CA LYS A 8 18.30 42.86 -1.53
C LYS A 8 18.01 41.86 -2.65
N VAL A 9 18.65 42.04 -3.81
CA VAL A 9 18.51 41.12 -4.95
C VAL A 9 19.11 39.76 -4.62
N PHE A 10 20.25 39.71 -3.92
CA PHE A 10 20.86 38.45 -3.50
C PHE A 10 19.99 37.68 -2.49
N SER A 11 19.39 38.39 -1.53
CA SER A 11 18.44 37.80 -0.58
C SER A 11 17.20 37.24 -1.28
N ILE A 12 16.65 37.95 -2.27
CA ILE A 12 15.52 37.45 -3.07
C ILE A 12 15.92 36.22 -3.90
N MET A 13 17.09 36.26 -4.56
CA MET A 13 17.61 35.12 -5.32
C MET A 13 17.79 33.88 -4.44
N LEU A 14 18.32 34.03 -3.22
CA LEU A 14 18.45 32.93 -2.27
C LEU A 14 17.11 32.37 -1.84
N PHE A 15 16.12 33.22 -1.56
CA PHE A 15 14.77 32.79 -1.23
C PHE A 15 14.13 31.99 -2.38
N VAL A 16 14.26 32.46 -3.62
CA VAL A 16 13.75 31.75 -4.80
C VAL A 16 14.44 30.40 -4.98
N MET A 17 15.77 30.34 -4.83
CA MET A 17 16.53 29.09 -4.90
C MET A 17 16.09 28.09 -3.81
N LEU A 18 15.92 28.56 -2.57
CA LEU A 18 15.42 27.74 -1.46
C LEU A 18 14.02 27.20 -1.74
N PHE A 19 13.10 28.04 -2.22
CA PHE A 19 11.76 27.61 -2.62
C PHE A 19 11.80 26.55 -3.72
N PHE A 20 12.68 26.71 -4.72
CA PHE A 20 12.83 25.74 -5.79
C PHE A 20 13.35 24.38 -5.28
N VAL A 21 14.33 24.40 -4.36
CA VAL A 21 14.86 23.18 -3.73
C VAL A 21 13.78 22.48 -2.90
N LEU A 22 13.05 23.23 -2.07
CA LEU A 22 11.94 22.70 -1.26
C LEU A 22 10.83 22.10 -2.14
N THR A 23 10.45 22.80 -3.20
CA THR A 23 9.41 22.32 -4.13
C THR A 23 9.84 21.03 -4.84
N ASN A 24 11.11 20.92 -5.24
CA ASN A 24 11.62 19.69 -5.85
C ASN A 24 11.75 18.54 -4.84
N ALA A 25 12.15 18.81 -3.60
CA ALA A 25 12.19 17.82 -2.54
C ALA A 25 10.78 17.26 -2.26
N VAL A 26 9.79 18.13 -2.09
CA VAL A 26 8.39 17.75 -1.88
C VAL A 26 7.83 16.99 -3.09
N ARG A 27 8.11 17.43 -4.33
CA ARG A 27 7.69 16.70 -5.53
C ARG A 27 8.34 15.33 -5.65
N ASN A 28 9.56 15.15 -5.18
CA ASN A 28 10.24 13.86 -5.22
C ASN A 28 9.68 12.90 -4.15
N ASP A 29 9.31 13.44 -2.98
CA ASP A 29 8.66 12.69 -1.92
C ASP A 29 7.23 12.26 -2.33
N LEU A 30 6.46 13.17 -2.94
CA LEU A 30 5.16 12.87 -3.58
C LEU A 30 5.26 11.93 -4.79
N LYS A 31 6.45 11.72 -5.34
CA LYS A 31 6.68 10.80 -6.46
C LYS A 31 6.79 9.35 -5.99
N LYS A 32 6.89 9.09 -4.67
CA LYS A 32 6.42 7.83 -4.10
C LYS A 32 4.90 7.81 -4.27
N ARG A 33 4.46 7.46 -5.48
CA ARG A 33 3.06 7.22 -5.79
C ARG A 33 2.64 6.01 -4.96
N SER A 34 2.10 6.26 -3.77
CA SER A 34 1.34 5.25 -3.08
C SER A 34 0.08 4.98 -3.92
N LEU A 35 -0.06 3.75 -4.36
CA LEU A 35 -1.25 3.23 -5.00
C LEU A 35 -2.33 3.12 -3.92
N GLY A 36 -3.41 3.87 -4.11
CA GLY A 36 -4.57 3.76 -3.23
C GLY A 36 -5.30 2.44 -3.42
N GLN A 37 -6.18 2.09 -2.48
CA GLN A 37 -7.02 0.90 -2.59
C GLN A 37 -7.73 0.81 -3.95
N GLY A 38 -7.73 -0.39 -4.55
CA GLY A 38 -8.32 -0.69 -5.85
C GLY A 38 -7.52 -0.19 -7.05
N GLN A 39 -6.42 0.54 -6.86
CA GLN A 39 -5.52 0.87 -7.95
C GLN A 39 -4.74 -0.34 -8.42
N HIS A 40 -4.44 -0.34 -9.72
CA HIS A 40 -3.76 -1.46 -10.36
C HIS A 40 -2.32 -1.60 -9.86
N CYS A 41 -1.93 -2.81 -9.49
CA CYS A 41 -0.58 -3.22 -9.10
C CYS A 41 -0.20 -4.47 -9.91
N THR A 42 1.07 -4.65 -10.22
CA THR A 42 1.50 -5.64 -11.23
C THR A 42 1.89 -6.96 -10.59
N ASP A 43 2.55 -6.93 -9.44
CA ASP A 43 3.02 -8.09 -8.71
C ASP A 43 3.32 -7.72 -7.24
N SER A 44 3.87 -8.66 -6.47
CA SER A 44 4.24 -8.46 -5.06
C SER A 44 5.36 -7.44 -4.86
N ASN A 45 6.12 -7.05 -5.90
CA ASN A 45 7.06 -5.95 -5.73
C ASN A 45 6.35 -4.60 -5.64
N ASP A 46 5.12 -4.52 -6.19
CA ASP A 46 4.27 -3.35 -6.08
C ASP A 46 3.54 -3.29 -4.72
N ASP A 47 3.72 -4.27 -3.82
CA ASP A 47 3.22 -4.22 -2.44
C ASP A 47 3.69 -2.92 -1.77
N LEU A 48 4.98 -2.59 -1.85
CA LEU A 48 5.54 -1.35 -1.28
C LEU A 48 4.98 -0.07 -1.92
N LEU A 49 4.34 -0.19 -3.09
CA LEU A 49 3.65 0.90 -3.75
C LEU A 49 2.20 0.98 -3.26
N CYS A 50 1.55 -0.11 -2.89
CA CYS A 50 0.23 -0.06 -2.26
C CYS A 50 0.30 0.60 -0.87
N GLU A 51 -0.62 1.53 -0.58
CA GLU A 51 -0.71 2.19 0.73
C GLU A 51 -0.89 1.18 1.88
N THR A 52 -1.59 0.10 1.58
CA THR A 52 -1.86 -1.04 2.46
C THR A 52 -0.77 -2.10 2.46
N GLN A 53 0.25 -1.93 1.62
CA GLN A 53 1.33 -2.88 1.38
C GLN A 53 0.91 -4.24 0.82
N ILE A 54 -0.28 -4.32 0.21
CA ILE A 54 -0.86 -5.57 -0.27
C ILE A 54 -1.33 -5.39 -1.71
N CYS A 55 -0.60 -5.98 -2.65
CA CYS A 55 -0.99 -6.16 -4.05
C CYS A 55 -1.54 -7.59 -4.25
N ARG A 56 -2.82 -7.71 -4.57
CA ARG A 56 -3.43 -9.03 -4.77
C ARG A 56 -3.14 -9.56 -6.17
N ILE A 57 -2.30 -10.59 -6.27
CA ILE A 57 -1.87 -11.19 -7.55
C ILE A 57 -2.83 -12.30 -8.04
N LYS A 58 -3.80 -12.72 -7.22
CA LYS A 58 -4.75 -13.82 -7.53
C LYS A 58 -6.16 -13.54 -7.00
N GLY A 59 -7.17 -14.01 -7.72
CA GLY A 59 -8.60 -13.85 -7.38
C GLY A 59 -9.34 -12.86 -8.27
N GLU A 60 -10.55 -12.46 -7.88
CA GLU A 60 -11.41 -11.53 -8.62
C GLU A 60 -10.81 -10.11 -8.73
N ASP A 61 -10.11 -9.68 -7.68
CA ASP A 61 -9.39 -8.40 -7.61
C ASP A 61 -7.91 -8.55 -7.96
N THR A 62 -7.63 -9.40 -8.94
CA THR A 62 -6.27 -9.56 -9.47
C THR A 62 -5.68 -8.22 -9.88
N HIS A 63 -4.39 -8.04 -9.57
CA HIS A 63 -3.62 -6.86 -9.92
C HIS A 63 -4.18 -5.58 -9.30
N LYS A 64 -4.70 -5.63 -8.07
CA LYS A 64 -5.19 -4.44 -7.35
C LYS A 64 -4.66 -4.37 -5.92
N CYS A 65 -4.42 -3.14 -5.44
CA CYS A 65 -4.10 -2.89 -4.05
C CYS A 65 -5.33 -3.14 -3.15
N GLN A 66 -5.19 -3.99 -2.14
CA GLN A 66 -6.29 -4.34 -1.23
C GLN A 66 -6.00 -3.92 0.21
N VAL A 67 -7.06 -3.73 1.01
CA VAL A 67 -6.96 -3.36 2.43
C VAL A 67 -6.53 -4.54 3.30
N SER A 68 -6.83 -5.76 2.85
CA SER A 68 -6.60 -6.99 3.58
C SER A 68 -6.11 -8.06 2.61
N ASP A 69 -5.25 -8.95 3.09
CA ASP A 69 -4.77 -10.15 2.40
C ASP A 69 -5.72 -11.35 2.61
N GLU A 70 -6.91 -11.07 3.14
CA GLU A 70 -7.98 -12.02 3.37
C GLU A 70 -8.27 -12.92 2.17
N ARG A 71 -8.22 -14.22 2.44
CA ARG A 71 -8.34 -15.30 1.47
C ARG A 71 -9.76 -15.86 1.44
N ASP A 72 -10.25 -16.16 0.24
CA ASP A 72 -11.60 -16.68 0.05
C ASP A 72 -11.63 -18.21 0.29
N VAL A 73 -12.82 -18.80 0.35
CA VAL A 73 -12.98 -20.26 0.57
C VAL A 73 -12.21 -21.05 -0.49
N GLY A 74 -11.44 -22.03 -0.03
CA GLY A 74 -10.63 -22.91 -0.88
C GLY A 74 -9.29 -22.32 -1.32
N ASP A 75 -9.00 -21.06 -1.00
CA ASP A 75 -7.66 -20.52 -1.17
C ASP A 75 -6.69 -21.17 -0.18
N VAL A 76 -5.47 -21.43 -0.63
CA VAL A 76 -4.40 -21.95 0.24
C VAL A 76 -4.11 -20.94 1.34
N CYS A 77 -3.93 -21.38 2.57
CA CYS A 77 -3.59 -20.53 3.71
C CYS A 77 -2.56 -21.23 4.63
N GLY A 78 -1.70 -20.44 5.25
CA GLY A 78 -0.75 -20.84 6.26
C GLY A 78 -1.20 -20.42 7.66
N LYS A 79 -0.52 -20.93 8.69
CA LYS A 79 -0.88 -20.75 10.12
C LYS A 79 -1.06 -19.31 10.58
N ASP A 80 -0.43 -18.34 9.90
CA ASP A 80 -0.46 -16.92 10.26
C ASP A 80 -1.19 -16.06 9.21
N GLU A 81 -1.85 -16.68 8.23
CA GLU A 81 -2.49 -15.98 7.10
C GLU A 81 -4.01 -15.87 7.34
N ALA A 82 -4.57 -14.69 7.09
CA ALA A 82 -5.97 -14.40 7.39
C ALA A 82 -6.89 -14.95 6.29
N CYS A 83 -7.86 -15.77 6.68
CA CYS A 83 -9.02 -16.11 5.86
C CYS A 83 -10.11 -15.04 6.04
N LYS A 84 -10.92 -14.82 5.00
CA LYS A 84 -11.93 -13.76 4.95
C LYS A 84 -13.09 -14.02 5.90
N GLY A 85 -13.40 -13.06 6.79
CA GLY A 85 -14.59 -13.12 7.65
C GLY A 85 -14.55 -14.28 8.66
N ASP A 86 -15.58 -15.13 8.65
CA ASP A 86 -15.78 -16.28 9.56
C ASP A 86 -15.10 -17.57 9.04
N LEU A 87 -14.17 -17.44 8.11
CA LEU A 87 -13.40 -18.56 7.57
C LEU A 87 -12.19 -18.86 8.45
N ILE A 88 -11.88 -20.13 8.63
CA ILE A 88 -10.69 -20.60 9.33
C ILE A 88 -9.77 -21.33 8.38
N CYS A 89 -8.46 -21.14 8.59
CA CYS A 89 -7.46 -21.89 7.85
C CYS A 89 -7.40 -23.32 8.39
N ASP A 90 -7.83 -24.29 7.58
CA ASP A 90 -7.74 -25.70 7.95
C ASP A 90 -6.28 -26.15 7.94
N GLU A 91 -5.79 -26.64 9.08
CA GLU A 91 -4.41 -27.13 9.21
C GLU A 91 -4.16 -28.43 8.43
N GLU A 92 -5.18 -29.24 8.15
CA GLU A 92 -5.05 -30.49 7.40
C GLU A 92 -4.97 -30.26 5.90
N ASP A 93 -5.90 -29.47 5.37
CA ASP A 93 -5.96 -29.18 3.92
C ASP A 93 -5.12 -27.97 3.51
N GLY A 94 -4.73 -27.13 4.48
CA GLY A 94 -4.00 -25.88 4.23
C GLY A 94 -4.81 -24.89 3.40
N THR A 95 -6.13 -24.87 3.56
CA THR A 95 -7.05 -24.01 2.81
C THR A 95 -8.08 -23.35 3.71
N CYS A 96 -8.59 -22.18 3.31
CA CYS A 96 -9.64 -21.48 4.03
C CYS A 96 -10.98 -22.21 3.88
N GLN A 97 -11.62 -22.58 4.99
CA GLN A 97 -12.92 -23.25 5.01
C GLN A 97 -13.88 -22.53 5.97
N GLU A 98 -15.19 -22.73 5.75
CA GLU A 98 -16.21 -22.26 6.70
C GLU A 98 -16.04 -23.00 8.03
N GLU A 99 -16.19 -22.28 9.15
CA GLU A 99 -16.23 -22.92 10.47
C GLU A 99 -17.41 -23.89 10.50
N ASN A 100 -17.13 -25.18 10.31
CA ASN A 100 -18.11 -26.24 10.44
C ASN A 100 -18.50 -26.30 11.92
N ASP A 101 -19.57 -25.60 12.28
CA ASP A 101 -20.24 -25.69 13.57
C ASP A 101 -20.36 -27.18 13.96
N PRO A 102 -19.79 -27.63 15.10
CA PRO A 102 -19.92 -29.03 15.49
C PRO A 102 -21.41 -29.34 15.68
N PRO A 103 -21.89 -30.55 15.29
CA PRO A 103 -23.31 -30.87 15.38
C PRO A 103 -23.79 -30.69 16.82
N PRO A 104 -25.05 -30.21 17.02
CA PRO A 104 -25.56 -29.89 18.34
C PRO A 104 -25.45 -31.13 19.23
N LYS A 105 -24.80 -30.95 20.39
CA LYS A 105 -24.73 -31.99 21.43
C LYS A 105 -26.16 -32.42 21.76
N GLN A 106 -26.46 -33.69 21.52
CA GLN A 106 -27.67 -34.37 22.00
C GLN A 106 -27.67 -34.50 23.51
#